data_AF-A0A5E3XG38-F1
#
_entry.id   AF-A0A5E3XG38-F1
#
_cell.length_a   1.000
_cell.length_b   1.000
_cell.length_c   1.000
_cell.angle_alpha   90.00
_cell.angle_beta   90.00
_cell.angle_gamma   90.00
#
_symmetry.space_group_name_H-M   'P 1'
#
loop_
_entity.id
_entity.type
_entity.pdbx_description
1 polymer ?
#
loop_
_entity_poly.entity_id
_entity_poly.type
_entity_poly.pdbx_seq_one_letter_code
_entity_poly.pdbx_strand_id
1 'polypeptide(L)'
;MNPEDPSTVTHTTSSCFEKTPVNSAFIRRLQKDPHATLQHIEELYDARLPGAHNKNLIKHLKCLTEASGSHEMLPRGTWPAETNRRLFDLYFNAVVAPGFFEEEPILVVLVVEGLLNLARECVDLDDIKTVRYMLLCCPVIFKKMWEHRDRLKALDISPKESVFEWCVFHWADMYQRNHDHLAGTRTYIPQVALYCWVHLSRPDGFSDMSLAGLRFIHGGDQPYYAPQMVERFAQEVVVDTLGGDSVLERFERTLIDCLDEERMDILIGSGEVVDALDFVTQLAKHHSGIRRLVHQQQSEKDDADVVWMEWESALFFWQLMFMDLEDAQDKMDMSNVTVRGDDIITFLARGTELISRGNPPDLYDLITGSLQLMGVYARAELCDIAPTLVDDLLRRTVTEWIPVLNILDMGFYRRRIPEDVYKKLRDAWMTFGSQVMNLDEDRERKRHQDAMQKFCSYPACQFYRKEPNVDLSSCSGCGGARYCGKECQRGDWKVHKKTCRKVVE
;
A
#
# COMPACT_ATOMS: atom_id res chain seq x y z
N MET A 1 -28.35 -10.74 18.80
CA MET A 1 -26.96 -10.24 18.90
C MET A 1 -26.80 -9.27 17.75
N ASN A 2 -26.81 -7.97 18.05
CA ASN A 2 -26.57 -6.94 17.03
C ASN A 2 -25.08 -6.91 16.69
N PRO A 3 -24.70 -6.72 15.42
CA PRO A 3 -23.32 -6.47 15.06
C PRO A 3 -22.93 -5.08 15.59
N GLU A 4 -21.84 -5.03 16.35
CA GLU A 4 -21.25 -3.79 16.83
C GLU A 4 -20.64 -3.02 15.66
N ASP A 5 -20.84 -1.70 15.68
CA ASP A 5 -20.34 -0.73 14.71
C ASP A 5 -18.80 -0.66 14.76
N PRO A 6 -18.07 -0.94 13.67
CA PRO A 6 -16.59 -0.92 13.66
C PRO A 6 -15.97 0.48 13.79
N SER A 7 -16.75 1.56 13.86
CA SER A 7 -16.26 2.93 13.68
C SER A 7 -15.64 3.62 14.91
N THR A 8 -15.42 2.94 16.03
CA THR A 8 -14.77 3.53 17.23
C THR A 8 -13.52 2.79 17.68
N VAL A 9 -12.48 2.76 16.83
CA VAL A 9 -11.13 2.45 17.29
C VAL A 9 -10.60 3.67 18.05
N THR A 10 -10.59 3.59 19.38
CA THR A 10 -9.97 4.62 20.22
C THR A 10 -8.45 4.42 20.20
N HIS A 11 -7.78 5.04 19.24
CA HIS A 11 -6.32 5.09 19.20
C HIS A 11 -5.82 5.91 20.39
N THR A 12 -5.47 5.23 21.48
CA THR A 12 -4.75 5.84 22.59
C THR A 12 -3.30 6.02 22.15
N THR A 13 -2.97 7.20 21.64
CA THR A 13 -1.60 7.58 21.30
C THR A 13 -0.71 7.34 22.52
N SER A 14 0.18 6.35 22.42
CA SER A 14 1.15 6.06 23.47
C SER A 14 2.16 7.19 23.41
N SER A 15 2.08 8.15 24.35
CA SER A 15 3.06 9.23 24.44
C SER A 15 4.47 8.66 24.29
N CYS A 16 5.26 9.26 23.39
CA CYS A 16 6.61 8.83 23.05
C CYS A 16 7.57 8.87 24.27
N PHE A 17 7.15 9.47 25.37
CA PHE A 17 7.89 9.59 26.60
C PHE A 17 7.28 8.73 27.71
N GLU A 18 8.14 8.18 28.57
CA GLU A 18 7.67 7.57 29.82
C GLU A 18 6.74 8.55 30.54
N LYS A 19 5.52 8.05 30.85
CA LYS A 19 4.48 8.81 31.55
C LYS A 19 5.06 9.28 32.89
N THR A 20 5.52 10.52 32.90
CA THR A 20 5.95 11.17 34.13
C THR A 20 4.68 11.53 34.88
N PRO A 21 4.59 11.30 36.20
CA PRO A 21 3.39 11.68 36.94
C PRO A 21 3.08 13.14 36.70
N VAL A 22 1.90 13.40 36.14
CA VAL A 22 1.57 14.74 35.66
C VAL A 22 1.58 15.71 36.83
N ASN A 23 2.20 16.86 36.60
CA ASN A 23 2.35 17.86 37.64
C ASN A 23 0.99 18.49 37.99
N SER A 24 0.33 17.94 39.01
CA SER A 24 -0.99 18.40 39.47
C SER A 24 -1.04 19.88 39.86
N ALA A 25 0.11 20.50 40.20
CA ALA A 25 0.17 21.94 40.43
C ALA A 25 0.11 22.75 39.13
N PHE A 26 0.77 22.26 38.06
CA PHE A 26 0.69 22.87 36.73
C PHE A 26 -0.74 22.82 36.19
N ILE A 27 -1.39 21.65 36.25
CA ILE A 27 -2.78 21.48 35.77
C ILE A 27 -3.75 22.37 36.52
N ARG A 28 -3.65 22.43 37.85
CA ARG A 28 -4.48 23.34 38.66
C ARG A 28 -4.27 24.81 38.28
N ARG A 29 -3.04 25.22 37.97
CA ARG A 29 -2.75 26.59 37.53
C ARG A 29 -3.31 26.87 36.13
N LEU A 30 -3.15 25.93 35.20
CA LEU A 30 -3.69 25.99 33.84
C LEU A 30 -5.23 26.08 33.84
N GLN A 31 -5.90 25.30 34.70
CA GLN A 31 -7.35 25.34 34.86
C GLN A 31 -7.84 26.62 35.53
N LYS A 32 -7.07 27.15 36.50
CA LYS A 32 -7.44 28.37 37.24
C LYS A 32 -7.28 29.63 36.39
N ASP A 33 -6.18 29.74 35.67
CA ASP A 33 -5.83 30.90 34.83
C ASP A 33 -5.00 30.44 33.62
N PRO A 34 -5.66 30.00 32.55
CA PRO A 34 -4.95 29.53 31.36
C PRO A 34 -4.17 30.65 30.69
N HIS A 35 -4.68 31.89 30.70
CA HIS A 35 -4.03 33.05 30.09
C HIS A 35 -2.67 33.34 30.74
N ALA A 36 -2.62 33.47 32.08
CA ALA A 36 -1.37 33.70 32.78
C ALA A 36 -0.40 32.51 32.66
N THR A 37 -0.94 31.28 32.58
CA THR A 37 -0.10 30.08 32.40
C THR A 37 0.55 30.06 31.02
N LEU A 38 -0.19 30.34 29.95
CA LEU A 38 0.35 30.40 28.59
C LEU A 38 1.33 31.56 28.43
N GLN A 39 1.00 32.73 28.98
CA GLN A 39 1.91 33.88 29.00
C GLN A 39 3.26 33.55 29.64
N HIS A 40 3.24 32.82 30.76
CA HIS A 40 4.48 32.41 31.41
C HIS A 40 5.32 31.47 30.52
N ILE A 41 4.69 30.62 29.73
CA ILE A 41 5.40 29.73 28.80
C ILE A 41 5.98 30.53 27.62
N GLU A 42 5.24 31.51 27.10
CA GLU A 42 5.73 32.47 26.09
C GLU A 42 6.98 33.20 26.61
N GLU A 43 6.93 33.75 27.83
CA GLU A 43 8.07 34.43 28.47
C GLU A 43 9.28 33.50 28.64
N LEU A 44 9.06 32.23 29.01
CA LEU A 44 10.13 31.23 29.09
C LEU A 44 10.71 30.88 27.73
N TYR A 45 9.88 30.87 26.69
CA TYR A 45 10.30 30.63 25.31
C TYR A 45 11.13 31.79 24.77
N ASP A 46 10.68 33.03 24.97
CA ASP A 46 11.37 34.25 24.52
C ASP A 46 12.69 34.47 25.26
N ALA A 47 12.75 34.12 26.55
CA ALA A 47 13.97 34.25 27.35
C ALA A 47 15.01 33.15 27.09
N ARG A 48 14.69 32.14 26.27
CA ARG A 48 15.62 31.03 26.01
C ARG A 48 16.81 31.49 25.15
N LEU A 49 17.94 30.83 25.32
CA LEU A 49 19.06 30.93 24.38
C LEU A 49 18.87 29.86 23.30
N PRO A 50 18.77 30.20 22.01
CA PRO A 50 18.57 29.21 20.94
C PRO A 50 19.65 28.11 20.96
N GLY A 51 19.21 26.86 20.87
CA GLY A 51 20.07 25.68 20.94
C GLY A 51 20.49 25.27 22.36
N ALA A 52 20.14 26.05 23.39
CA ALA A 52 20.50 25.73 24.78
C ALA A 52 19.38 24.96 25.49
N HIS A 53 19.79 23.96 26.28
CA HIS A 53 18.86 23.16 27.08
C HIS A 53 18.16 24.00 28.16
N ASN A 54 16.84 24.19 28.04
CA ASN A 54 16.02 24.91 29.01
C ASN A 54 15.06 23.96 29.73
N LYS A 55 15.53 23.40 30.87
CA LYS A 55 14.76 22.45 31.70
C LYS A 55 13.38 22.95 32.10
N ASN A 56 13.27 24.24 32.42
CA ASN A 56 12.02 24.82 32.90
C ASN A 56 10.99 24.93 31.78
N LEU A 57 11.42 25.41 30.60
CA LEU A 57 10.57 25.47 29.42
C LEU A 57 10.09 24.07 28.99
N ILE A 58 11.02 23.12 28.85
CA ILE A 58 10.72 21.72 28.48
C ILE A 58 9.71 21.10 29.46
N LYS A 59 9.89 21.32 30.77
CA LYS A 59 8.95 20.82 31.79
C LYS A 59 7.54 21.39 31.60
N HIS A 60 7.41 22.68 31.30
CA HIS A 60 6.10 23.31 31.10
C HIS A 60 5.45 22.88 29.79
N LEU A 61 6.21 22.82 28.69
CA LEU A 61 5.75 22.31 27.40
C LEU A 61 5.29 20.85 27.53
N LYS A 62 6.06 19.99 28.19
CA LYS A 62 5.66 18.60 28.44
C LYS A 62 4.32 18.50 29.17
N CYS A 63 4.16 19.25 30.27
CA CYS A 63 2.89 19.26 31.00
C CYS A 63 1.73 19.82 30.16
N LEU A 64 2.00 20.78 29.28
CA LEU A 64 1.01 21.39 28.39
C LEU A 64 0.57 20.40 27.30
N THR A 65 1.52 19.73 26.65
CA THR A 65 1.29 18.69 25.65
C THR A 65 0.50 17.52 26.23
N GLU A 66 0.91 17.00 27.40
CA GLU A 66 0.18 15.93 28.11
C GLU A 66 -1.25 16.35 28.47
N ALA A 67 -1.45 17.60 28.93
CA ALA A 67 -2.78 18.11 29.24
C ALA A 67 -3.64 18.22 27.97
N SER A 68 -3.09 18.74 26.87
CA SER A 68 -3.81 18.89 25.60
C SER A 68 -4.18 17.56 24.95
N GLY A 69 -3.40 16.50 25.19
CA GLY A 69 -3.63 15.18 24.61
C GLY A 69 -4.54 14.26 25.43
N SER A 70 -4.98 14.66 26.62
CA SER A 70 -5.74 13.80 27.53
C SER A 70 -7.08 14.41 27.95
N HIS A 71 -8.17 13.84 27.43
CA HIS A 71 -9.54 14.18 27.83
C HIS A 71 -9.81 13.98 29.33
N GLU A 72 -9.07 13.09 29.99
CA GLU A 72 -9.18 12.87 31.45
C GLU A 72 -8.68 14.08 32.25
N MET A 73 -7.71 14.81 31.71
CA MET A 73 -7.04 15.91 32.41
C MET A 73 -7.74 17.24 32.18
N LEU A 74 -8.34 17.41 31.00
CA LEU A 74 -9.10 18.59 30.61
C LEU A 74 -10.41 18.10 29.97
N PRO A 75 -11.54 18.14 30.71
CA PRO A 75 -12.84 17.73 30.17
C PRO A 75 -13.16 18.43 28.85
N ARG A 76 -13.86 17.77 27.94
CA ARG A 76 -14.29 18.38 26.66
C ARG A 76 -15.03 19.70 26.91
N GLY A 77 -14.66 20.74 26.17
CA GLY A 77 -15.21 22.09 26.32
C GLY A 77 -14.66 22.91 27.50
N THR A 78 -13.63 22.42 28.22
CA THR A 78 -13.00 23.18 29.31
C THR A 78 -12.32 24.45 28.79
N TRP A 79 -11.86 24.45 27.55
CA TRP A 79 -11.11 25.58 26.98
C TRP A 79 -12.02 26.41 26.09
N PRO A 80 -12.23 27.70 26.42
CA PRO A 80 -12.81 28.63 25.48
C PRO A 80 -11.99 28.66 24.19
N ALA A 81 -12.65 28.90 23.04
CA ALA A 81 -11.98 29.01 21.74
C ALA A 81 -10.79 30.01 21.75
N GLU A 82 -10.88 31.07 22.57
CA GLU A 82 -9.80 32.04 22.75
C GLU A 82 -8.54 31.41 23.39
N THR A 83 -8.71 30.47 24.32
CA THR A 83 -7.60 29.74 24.94
C THR A 83 -6.97 28.79 23.92
N ASN A 84 -7.76 28.08 23.13
CA ASN A 84 -7.25 27.24 22.05
C ASN A 84 -6.46 28.05 21.02
N ARG A 85 -7.00 29.22 20.63
CA ARG A 85 -6.32 30.14 19.73
C ARG A 85 -4.97 30.59 20.28
N ARG A 86 -4.90 31.00 21.54
CA ARG A 86 -3.63 31.42 22.14
C ARG A 86 -2.64 30.26 22.29
N LEU A 87 -3.12 29.07 22.66
CA LEU A 87 -2.27 27.89 22.69
C LEU A 87 -1.69 27.60 21.30
N PHE A 88 -2.52 27.70 20.27
CA PHE A 88 -2.06 27.58 18.89
C PHE A 88 -1.02 28.66 18.54
N ASP A 89 -1.28 29.94 18.88
CA ASP A 89 -0.33 31.03 18.63
C ASP A 89 1.03 30.79 19.30
N LEU A 90 1.06 30.26 20.53
CA LEU A 90 2.31 29.87 21.20
C LEU A 90 3.10 28.85 20.37
N TYR A 91 2.48 27.76 19.93
CA TYR A 91 3.18 26.73 19.16
C TYR A 91 3.50 27.19 17.72
N PHE A 92 2.59 27.92 17.08
CA PHE A 92 2.80 28.50 15.75
C PHE A 92 4.01 29.43 15.76
N ASN A 93 4.04 30.39 16.70
CA ASN A 93 5.14 31.33 16.85
C ASN A 93 6.47 30.62 17.11
N ALA A 94 6.44 29.52 17.88
CA ALA A 94 7.62 28.70 18.09
C ALA A 94 8.12 28.05 16.79
N VAL A 95 7.25 27.43 15.98
CA VAL A 95 7.65 26.77 14.73
C VAL A 95 8.19 27.76 13.70
N VAL A 96 7.62 28.97 13.61
CA VAL A 96 8.06 29.99 12.63
C VAL A 96 9.26 30.80 13.13
N ALA A 97 9.67 30.65 14.40
CA ALA A 97 10.81 31.35 14.95
C ALA A 97 12.11 30.94 14.23
N PRO A 98 13.02 31.89 13.92
CA PRO A 98 14.33 31.57 13.37
C PRO A 98 15.10 30.63 14.31
N GLY A 99 15.68 29.56 13.77
CA GLY A 99 16.48 28.62 14.56
C GLY A 99 15.68 27.50 15.24
N PHE A 100 14.35 27.44 15.05
CA PHE A 100 13.51 26.46 15.77
C PHE A 100 13.94 25.01 15.53
N PHE A 101 14.24 24.60 14.29
CA PHE A 101 14.67 23.23 13.98
C PHE A 101 16.15 22.95 14.31
N GLU A 102 16.85 23.97 14.79
CA GLU A 102 18.21 23.90 15.33
C GLU A 102 18.20 23.81 16.87
N GLU A 103 17.03 23.91 17.50
CA GLU A 103 16.84 23.71 18.93
C GLU A 103 17.09 22.25 19.36
N GLU A 104 17.07 22.03 20.67
CA GLU A 104 17.15 20.69 21.24
C GLU A 104 15.98 19.80 20.77
N PRO A 105 16.22 18.54 20.34
CA PRO A 105 15.18 17.68 19.79
C PRO A 105 13.91 17.56 20.63
N ILE A 106 14.06 17.45 21.95
CA ILE A 106 12.92 17.35 22.88
C ILE A 106 12.01 18.57 22.84
N LEU A 107 12.57 19.78 22.68
CA LEU A 107 11.80 21.01 22.60
C LEU A 107 11.00 21.03 21.29
N VAL A 108 11.65 20.67 20.18
CA VAL A 108 10.99 20.61 18.87
C VAL A 108 9.85 19.60 18.88
N VAL A 109 10.10 18.39 19.38
CA VAL A 109 9.08 17.33 19.49
C VAL A 109 7.90 17.80 20.32
N LEU A 110 8.12 18.41 21.49
CA LEU A 110 7.02 18.85 22.36
C LEU A 110 6.15 19.94 21.72
N VAL A 111 6.75 20.86 20.95
CA VAL A 111 6.01 21.89 20.22
C VAL A 111 5.20 21.29 19.07
N VAL A 112 5.79 20.36 18.30
CA VAL A 112 5.09 19.67 17.20
C VAL A 112 3.98 18.77 17.73
N GLU A 113 4.21 18.05 18.83
CA GLU A 113 3.21 17.24 19.52
C GLU A 113 2.05 18.10 20.05
N GLY A 114 2.36 19.32 20.52
CA GLY A 114 1.35 20.32 20.88
C GLY A 114 0.45 20.74 19.72
N LEU A 115 1.03 21.01 18.54
CA LEU A 115 0.27 21.32 17.32
C LEU A 115 -0.59 20.14 16.86
N LEU A 116 -0.03 18.93 16.95
CA LEU A 116 -0.72 17.68 16.66
C LEU A 116 -1.95 17.50 17.57
N ASN A 117 -1.78 17.64 18.88
CA ASN A 117 -2.88 17.47 19.83
C ASN A 117 -3.97 18.51 19.57
N LEU A 118 -3.59 19.77 19.31
CA LEU A 118 -4.56 20.80 18.92
C LEU A 118 -5.35 20.44 17.67
N ALA A 119 -4.68 19.97 16.61
CA ALA A 119 -5.37 19.61 15.36
C ALA A 119 -6.38 18.47 15.60
N ARG A 120 -5.99 17.46 16.37
CA ARG A 120 -6.86 16.34 16.77
C ARG A 120 -8.06 16.81 17.59
N GLU A 121 -7.83 17.53 18.69
CA GLU A 121 -8.89 17.95 19.61
C GLU A 121 -9.85 18.96 18.96
N CYS A 122 -9.37 19.87 18.11
CA CYS A 122 -10.23 20.86 17.47
C CYS A 122 -11.22 20.21 16.49
N VAL A 123 -10.82 19.11 15.83
CA VAL A 123 -11.71 18.31 14.99
C VAL A 123 -12.78 17.60 15.83
N ASP A 124 -12.40 17.00 16.97
CA ASP A 124 -13.32 16.27 17.83
C ASP A 124 -14.32 17.15 18.59
N LEU A 125 -13.97 18.42 18.82
CA LEU A 125 -14.77 19.40 19.55
C LEU A 125 -15.63 20.31 18.66
N ASP A 126 -15.54 20.19 17.33
CA ASP A 126 -16.23 21.06 16.37
C ASP A 126 -15.92 22.56 16.59
N ASP A 127 -14.67 22.90 16.97
CA ASP A 127 -14.22 24.29 17.14
C ASP A 127 -13.85 24.91 15.78
N ILE A 128 -14.87 25.09 14.94
CA ILE A 128 -14.73 25.55 13.54
C ILE A 128 -13.92 26.86 13.44
N LYS A 129 -14.01 27.75 14.43
CA LYS A 129 -13.29 29.03 14.42
C LYS A 129 -11.78 28.81 14.58
N THR A 130 -11.38 28.02 15.56
CA THR A 130 -9.97 27.68 15.78
C THR A 130 -9.45 26.86 14.61
N VAL A 131 -10.20 25.87 14.12
CA VAL A 131 -9.80 25.08 12.95
C VAL A 131 -9.53 25.94 11.73
N ARG A 132 -10.46 26.85 11.37
CA ARG A 132 -10.24 27.78 10.24
C ARG A 132 -9.00 28.63 10.41
N TYR A 133 -8.73 29.11 11.62
CA TYR A 133 -7.53 29.87 11.91
C TYR A 133 -6.25 29.03 11.75
N MET A 134 -6.24 27.80 12.27
CA MET A 134 -5.14 26.85 12.11
C MET A 134 -4.88 26.54 10.63
N LEU A 135 -5.93 26.26 9.86
CA LEU A 135 -5.83 25.95 8.43
C LEU A 135 -5.29 27.13 7.59
N LEU A 136 -5.57 28.38 7.99
CA LEU A 136 -4.95 29.57 7.36
C LEU A 136 -3.44 29.63 7.60
N CYS A 137 -2.96 29.14 8.75
CA CYS A 137 -1.55 29.10 9.12
C CYS A 137 -0.83 27.83 8.62
N CYS A 138 -1.57 26.80 8.22
CA CYS A 138 -1.05 25.51 7.75
C CYS A 138 0.11 25.63 6.73
N PRO A 139 -0.03 26.40 5.63
CA PRO A 139 1.05 26.51 4.64
C PRO A 139 2.36 27.03 5.21
N VAL A 140 2.31 27.90 6.22
CA VAL A 140 3.51 28.49 6.83
C VAL A 140 4.22 27.46 7.71
N ILE A 141 3.49 26.71 8.52
CA ILE A 141 4.03 25.65 9.40
C ILE A 141 4.69 24.56 8.56
N PHE A 142 3.96 23.99 7.61
CA PHE A 142 4.47 22.86 6.83
C PHE A 142 5.56 23.28 5.85
N LYS A 143 5.53 24.52 5.34
CA LYS A 143 6.66 25.07 4.58
C LYS A 143 7.91 25.14 5.44
N LYS A 144 7.79 25.57 6.71
CA LYS A 144 8.92 25.60 7.65
C LYS A 144 9.45 24.20 7.94
N MET A 145 8.59 23.22 8.17
CA MET A 145 9.01 21.82 8.32
C MET A 145 9.73 21.31 7.06
N TRP A 146 9.20 21.61 5.87
CA TRP A 146 9.80 21.20 4.60
C TRP A 146 11.17 21.86 4.32
N GLU A 147 11.32 23.15 4.64
CA GLU A 147 12.59 23.88 4.53
C GLU A 147 13.68 23.25 5.40
N HIS A 148 13.31 22.65 6.53
CA HIS A 148 14.22 21.98 7.47
C HIS A 148 14.11 20.45 7.46
N ARG A 149 13.60 19.86 6.37
CA ARG A 149 13.30 18.41 6.27
C ARG A 149 14.47 17.51 6.68
N ASP A 150 15.70 17.85 6.26
CA ASP A 150 16.90 17.06 6.56
C ASP A 150 17.23 16.95 8.05
N ARG A 151 16.66 17.85 8.87
CA ARG A 151 16.79 17.82 10.33
C ARG A 151 15.75 16.92 11.00
N LEU A 152 14.61 16.67 10.37
CA LEU A 152 13.49 15.96 11.00
C LEU A 152 13.89 14.57 11.48
N LYS A 153 14.74 13.86 10.72
CA LYS A 153 15.26 12.54 11.12
C LYS A 153 16.08 12.57 12.41
N ALA A 154 16.87 13.62 12.63
CA ALA A 154 17.64 13.79 13.87
C ALA A 154 16.78 14.30 15.03
N LEU A 155 15.66 14.96 14.73
CA LEU A 155 14.71 15.49 15.69
C LEU A 155 13.69 14.44 16.15
N ASP A 156 13.41 13.44 15.32
CA ASP A 156 12.52 12.34 15.64
C ASP A 156 13.17 11.37 16.64
N ILE A 157 13.07 11.71 17.92
CA ILE A 157 13.67 10.96 19.04
C ILE A 157 12.75 9.89 19.61
N SER A 158 11.51 9.78 19.14
CA SER A 158 10.62 8.72 19.58
C SER A 158 11.17 7.36 19.14
N PRO A 159 11.03 6.27 19.91
CA PRO A 159 11.41 4.93 19.46
C PRO A 159 10.28 4.15 18.78
N LYS A 160 9.00 4.57 18.96
CA LYS A 160 7.82 3.89 18.42
C LYS A 160 7.18 4.67 17.29
N GLU A 161 6.59 5.81 17.60
CA GLU A 161 5.78 6.59 16.65
C GLU A 161 6.45 7.93 16.34
N SER A 162 6.51 8.34 15.06
CA SER A 162 7.05 9.65 14.71
C SER A 162 6.02 10.75 14.98
N VAL A 163 6.38 11.74 15.80
CA VAL A 163 5.49 12.90 16.06
C VAL A 163 5.17 13.66 14.77
N PHE A 164 6.08 13.66 13.80
CA PHE A 164 5.92 14.34 12.52
C PHE A 164 4.92 13.63 11.61
N GLU A 165 4.90 12.30 11.59
CA GLU A 165 3.93 11.50 10.84
C GLU A 165 2.52 11.74 11.34
N TRP A 166 2.32 11.65 12.65
CA TRP A 166 1.02 11.93 13.23
C TRP A 166 0.60 13.39 13.04
N CYS A 167 1.56 14.32 13.07
CA CYS A 167 1.26 15.73 12.80
C CYS A 167 0.75 15.90 11.37
N VAL A 168 1.37 15.26 10.37
CA VAL A 168 0.87 15.21 9.00
C VAL A 168 -0.54 14.63 8.96
N PHE A 169 -0.76 13.48 9.59
CA PHE A 169 -2.04 12.78 9.60
C PHE A 169 -3.20 13.65 10.12
N HIS A 170 -3.06 14.19 11.33
CA HIS A 170 -4.14 14.97 11.94
C HIS A 170 -4.40 16.28 11.22
N TRP A 171 -3.37 16.91 10.64
CA TRP A 171 -3.57 18.12 9.84
C TRP A 171 -4.21 17.83 8.48
N ALA A 172 -3.86 16.70 7.84
CA ALA A 172 -4.51 16.25 6.60
C ALA A 172 -5.99 15.93 6.83
N ASP A 173 -6.31 15.20 7.91
CA ASP A 173 -7.68 14.88 8.31
C ASP A 173 -8.48 16.15 8.67
N MET A 174 -7.89 17.06 9.47
CA MET A 174 -8.50 18.35 9.79
C MET A 174 -8.79 19.17 8.54
N TYR A 175 -7.87 19.19 7.57
CA TYR A 175 -8.05 19.88 6.30
C TYR A 175 -9.22 19.28 5.51
N GLN A 176 -9.23 17.96 5.33
CA GLN A 176 -10.26 17.24 4.58
C GLN A 176 -11.66 17.39 5.18
N ARG A 177 -11.80 17.42 6.51
CA ARG A 177 -13.11 17.59 7.16
C ARG A 177 -13.67 19.00 7.06
N ASN A 178 -12.82 20.00 6.84
CA ASN A 178 -13.20 21.42 6.85
C ASN A 178 -13.21 22.07 5.47
N HIS A 179 -12.74 21.35 4.46
CA HIS A 179 -12.75 21.76 3.06
C HIS A 179 -13.42 20.69 2.21
N ASP A 180 -14.12 21.08 1.15
CA ASP A 180 -14.66 20.15 0.15
C ASP A 180 -13.56 19.55 -0.76
N HIS A 181 -12.30 19.70 -0.38
CA HIS A 181 -11.14 19.25 -1.14
C HIS A 181 -9.97 18.84 -0.25
N LEU A 182 -9.06 18.05 -0.82
CA LEU A 182 -7.89 17.51 -0.12
C LEU A 182 -6.77 18.56 0.02
N ALA A 183 -5.87 18.33 0.97
CA ALA A 183 -4.71 19.20 1.23
C ALA A 183 -3.71 19.13 0.07
N GLY A 184 -3.83 20.02 -0.90
CA GLY A 184 -2.93 20.06 -2.06
C GLY A 184 -1.53 20.61 -1.75
N THR A 185 -0.68 20.64 -2.78
CA THR A 185 0.75 21.02 -2.70
C THR A 185 1.03 22.42 -2.13
N ARG A 186 0.05 23.34 -2.21
CA ARG A 186 0.17 24.69 -1.61
C ARG A 186 0.21 24.68 -0.08
N THR A 187 -0.29 23.61 0.54
CA THR A 187 -0.29 23.46 2.00
C THR A 187 1.06 22.99 2.53
N TYR A 188 1.94 22.46 1.69
CA TYR A 188 3.16 21.74 2.08
C TYR A 188 2.94 20.44 2.88
N ILE A 189 1.68 20.08 3.22
CA ILE A 189 1.37 18.80 3.88
C ILE A 189 1.87 17.62 3.03
N PRO A 190 1.59 17.53 1.72
CA PRO A 190 2.04 16.38 0.93
C PRO A 190 3.56 16.23 0.85
N GLN A 191 4.28 17.35 0.83
CA GLN A 191 5.75 17.37 0.78
C GLN A 191 6.33 16.77 2.06
N VAL A 192 5.87 17.24 3.22
CA VAL A 192 6.30 16.74 4.53
C VAL A 192 5.83 15.29 4.73
N ALA A 193 4.61 14.96 4.30
CA ALA A 193 4.07 13.61 4.29
C ALA A 193 5.00 12.63 3.59
N LEU A 194 5.38 12.93 2.34
CA LEU A 194 6.27 12.06 1.58
C LEU A 194 7.65 11.94 2.22
N TYR A 195 8.21 13.04 2.76
CA TYR A 195 9.48 12.98 3.49
C TYR A 195 9.39 12.07 4.72
N CYS A 196 8.36 12.24 5.53
CA CYS A 196 8.12 11.42 6.72
C CYS A 196 8.02 9.94 6.32
N TRP A 197 7.24 9.64 5.28
CA TRP A 197 7.07 8.29 4.76
C TRP A 197 8.40 7.64 4.32
N VAL A 198 9.23 8.38 3.59
CA VAL A 198 10.50 7.86 3.05
C VAL A 198 11.57 7.74 4.13
N HIS A 199 11.66 8.69 5.05
CA HIS A 199 12.84 8.83 5.93
C HIS A 199 12.60 8.62 7.42
N LEU A 200 11.36 8.72 7.89
CA LEU A 200 11.01 8.59 9.31
C LEU A 200 10.26 7.30 9.62
N SER A 201 9.48 6.79 8.66
CA SER A 201 8.63 5.62 8.88
C SER A 201 9.40 4.37 9.25
N ARG A 202 8.82 3.66 10.22
CA ARG A 202 9.45 2.53 10.89
C ARG A 202 8.84 1.21 10.44
N PRO A 203 9.62 0.12 10.46
CA PRO A 203 9.14 -1.18 10.03
C PRO A 203 8.23 -1.87 11.06
N ASP A 204 7.95 -1.27 12.22
CA ASP A 204 7.22 -1.93 13.31
C ASP A 204 5.70 -2.07 13.06
N GLY A 205 5.25 -1.62 11.88
CA GLY A 205 3.97 -1.98 11.27
C GLY A 205 2.74 -1.37 11.95
N PHE A 206 2.89 -0.16 12.50
CA PHE A 206 1.77 0.76 12.58
C PHE A 206 1.55 1.40 11.21
N SER A 207 0.29 1.73 10.88
CA SER A 207 -0.07 2.38 9.62
C SER A 207 0.85 3.57 9.37
N ASP A 208 1.37 3.68 8.15
CA ASP A 208 2.21 4.80 7.70
C ASP A 208 1.34 6.08 7.65
N MET A 209 1.04 6.64 8.83
CA MET A 209 0.08 7.74 9.04
C MET A 209 0.41 8.99 8.21
N SER A 210 1.68 9.15 7.84
CA SER A 210 2.13 10.19 6.93
C SER A 210 1.44 10.12 5.56
N LEU A 211 1.06 8.94 5.08
CA LEU A 211 0.40 8.76 3.77
C LEU A 211 -0.96 9.46 3.68
N ALA A 212 -1.62 9.76 4.80
CA ALA A 212 -2.83 10.58 4.78
C ALA A 212 -2.61 11.97 4.14
N GLY A 213 -1.39 12.50 4.20
CA GLY A 213 -1.03 13.74 3.51
C GLY A 213 -0.93 13.62 1.98
N LEU A 214 -0.89 12.41 1.43
CA LEU A 214 -0.81 12.12 -0.01
C LEU A 214 -2.18 11.88 -0.67
N ARG A 215 -3.28 11.88 0.10
CA ARG A 215 -4.64 11.70 -0.43
C ARG A 215 -4.95 12.63 -1.61
N PHE A 216 -4.34 13.83 -1.67
CA PHE A 216 -4.58 14.80 -2.75
C PHE A 216 -4.28 14.27 -4.17
N ILE A 217 -3.46 13.23 -4.31
CA ILE A 217 -3.17 12.57 -5.58
C ILE A 217 -4.41 11.87 -6.15
N HIS A 218 -5.36 11.45 -5.30
CA HIS A 218 -6.55 10.65 -5.67
C HIS A 218 -7.77 11.49 -6.01
N GLY A 219 -7.65 12.81 -5.91
CA GLY A 219 -8.77 13.73 -6.11
C GLY A 219 -9.21 13.86 -7.56
N GLY A 220 -9.19 12.79 -8.38
CA GLY A 220 -9.53 12.81 -9.81
C GLY A 220 -10.89 13.43 -10.11
N ASP A 221 -11.86 13.31 -9.20
CA ASP A 221 -13.18 13.95 -9.30
C ASP A 221 -13.25 15.36 -8.70
N GLN A 222 -12.18 15.85 -8.07
CA GLN A 222 -12.16 17.19 -7.50
C GLN A 222 -11.88 18.23 -8.60
N PRO A 223 -12.68 19.32 -8.65
CA PRO A 223 -12.57 20.35 -9.69
C PRO A 223 -11.23 21.10 -9.72
N TYR A 224 -10.36 20.87 -8.73
CA TYR A 224 -9.04 21.49 -8.59
C TYR A 224 -7.88 20.54 -8.88
N TYR A 225 -8.15 19.27 -9.21
CA TYR A 225 -7.12 18.32 -9.61
C TYR A 225 -6.69 18.61 -11.05
N ALA A 226 -5.42 19.00 -11.20
CA ALA A 226 -4.79 19.14 -12.51
C ALA A 226 -3.64 18.13 -12.58
N PRO A 227 -3.62 17.19 -13.54
CA PRO A 227 -2.52 16.23 -13.71
C PRO A 227 -1.13 16.89 -13.70
N GLN A 228 -1.03 18.09 -14.27
CA GLN A 228 0.18 18.94 -14.27
C GLN A 228 0.69 19.29 -12.85
N MET A 229 -0.20 19.35 -11.86
CA MET A 229 0.17 19.59 -10.47
C MET A 229 0.86 18.37 -9.86
N VAL A 230 0.37 17.16 -10.14
CA VAL A 230 0.99 15.92 -9.67
C VAL A 230 2.32 15.69 -10.37
N GLU A 231 2.40 15.94 -11.68
CA GLU A 231 3.66 15.89 -12.43
C GLU A 231 4.70 16.88 -11.88
N ARG A 232 4.28 18.11 -11.55
CA ARG A 232 5.17 19.09 -10.92
C ARG A 232 5.60 18.66 -9.52
N PHE A 233 4.68 18.14 -8.70
CA PHE A 233 4.99 17.64 -7.38
C PHE A 233 5.98 16.47 -7.45
N ALA A 234 5.75 15.53 -8.36
CA ALA A 234 6.63 14.43 -8.67
C ALA A 234 8.04 14.93 -9.01
N GLN A 235 8.16 15.87 -9.95
CA GLN A 235 9.45 16.41 -10.34
C GLN A 235 10.15 17.11 -9.16
N GLU A 236 9.49 18.08 -8.52
CA GLU A 236 10.12 18.94 -7.50
C GLU A 236 10.45 18.18 -6.20
N VAL A 237 9.56 17.29 -5.77
CA VAL A 237 9.65 16.66 -4.45
C VAL A 237 10.33 15.30 -4.56
N VAL A 238 9.95 14.48 -5.53
CA VAL A 238 10.47 13.10 -5.63
C VAL A 238 11.80 13.11 -6.36
N VAL A 239 11.82 13.62 -7.60
CA VAL A 239 13.01 13.54 -8.45
C VAL A 239 14.11 14.49 -7.95
N ASP A 240 13.77 15.77 -7.77
CA ASP A 240 14.76 16.81 -7.48
C ASP A 240 15.19 16.85 -6.01
N THR A 241 14.35 16.35 -5.08
CA THR A 241 14.57 16.50 -3.64
C THR A 241 14.83 15.18 -2.90
N LEU A 242 13.91 14.22 -2.92
CA LEU A 242 14.05 12.97 -2.15
C LEU A 242 14.90 11.91 -2.86
N GLY A 243 14.98 12.00 -4.18
CA GLY A 243 15.51 10.96 -5.07
C GLY A 243 14.46 9.88 -5.33
N GLY A 244 14.19 9.62 -6.62
CA GLY A 244 13.25 8.57 -7.04
C GLY A 244 13.60 7.20 -6.47
N ASP A 245 14.89 6.85 -6.45
CA ASP A 245 15.36 5.56 -5.90
C ASP A 245 15.02 5.39 -4.42
N SER A 246 15.13 6.44 -3.60
CA SER A 246 14.79 6.38 -2.17
C SER A 246 13.30 6.10 -1.96
N VAL A 247 12.46 6.75 -2.77
CA VAL A 247 11.00 6.60 -2.73
C VAL A 247 10.59 5.20 -3.18
N LEU A 248 11.22 4.70 -4.26
CA LEU A 248 11.01 3.33 -4.75
C LEU A 248 11.52 2.27 -3.76
N GLU A 249 12.68 2.47 -3.13
CA GLU A 249 13.19 1.54 -2.13
C GLU A 249 12.28 1.46 -0.91
N ARG A 250 11.80 2.62 -0.42
CA ARG A 250 10.82 2.64 0.68
C ARG A 250 9.55 1.91 0.26
N PHE A 251 9.04 2.19 -0.93
CA PHE A 251 7.86 1.55 -1.48
C PHE A 251 8.00 0.02 -1.56
N GLU A 252 9.12 -0.45 -2.12
CA GLU A 252 9.41 -1.89 -2.21
C GLU A 252 9.45 -2.52 -0.82
N ARG A 253 10.01 -1.82 0.17
CA ARG A 253 10.02 -2.29 1.56
C ARG A 253 8.61 -2.35 2.15
N THR A 254 7.81 -1.29 2.00
CA THR A 254 6.41 -1.29 2.43
C THR A 254 5.67 -2.46 1.79
N LEU A 255 5.77 -2.67 0.48
CA LEU A 255 5.17 -3.83 -0.19
C LEU A 255 5.62 -5.18 0.41
N ILE A 256 6.92 -5.34 0.68
CA ILE A 256 7.43 -6.58 1.30
C ILE A 256 6.84 -6.78 2.70
N ASP A 257 6.88 -5.74 3.53
CA ASP A 257 6.36 -5.76 4.91
C ASP A 257 4.85 -6.11 4.90
N CYS A 258 4.10 -5.56 3.94
CA CYS A 258 2.68 -5.86 3.74
C CYS A 258 2.40 -7.33 3.39
N LEU A 259 3.31 -7.97 2.64
CA LEU A 259 3.14 -9.33 2.13
C LEU A 259 3.67 -10.41 3.09
N ASP A 260 4.56 -10.03 4.02
CA ASP A 260 5.20 -10.95 4.97
C ASP A 260 4.37 -11.15 6.24
N GLU A 261 3.58 -10.16 6.66
CA GLU A 261 2.84 -10.23 7.92
C GLU A 261 1.37 -10.69 7.76
N GLU A 262 0.79 -11.31 8.81
CA GLU A 262 -0.68 -11.50 9.00
C GLU A 262 -1.45 -10.16 9.10
N ARG A 263 -0.89 -9.06 8.56
CA ARG A 263 -1.38 -7.68 8.71
C ARG A 263 -2.01 -7.11 7.43
N MET A 264 -2.28 -7.92 6.42
CA MET A 264 -3.01 -7.46 5.22
C MET A 264 -4.35 -6.80 5.55
N ASP A 265 -5.01 -7.20 6.63
CA ASP A 265 -6.27 -6.58 7.10
C ASP A 265 -6.09 -5.11 7.52
N ILE A 266 -4.93 -4.75 8.08
CA ILE A 266 -4.60 -3.37 8.46
C ILE A 266 -4.33 -2.54 7.21
N LEU A 267 -3.82 -3.18 6.16
CA LEU A 267 -3.48 -2.54 4.89
C LEU A 267 -4.71 -2.24 4.04
N ILE A 268 -5.58 -3.21 3.85
CA ILE A 268 -6.80 -3.04 3.05
C ILE A 268 -7.78 -2.07 3.73
N GLY A 269 -7.73 -1.98 5.06
CA GLY A 269 -8.48 -0.99 5.82
C GLY A 269 -7.95 0.45 5.67
N SER A 270 -6.69 0.63 5.26
CA SER A 270 -6.08 1.96 5.05
C SER A 270 -5.93 2.23 3.56
N GLY A 271 -6.97 2.84 2.96
CA GLY A 271 -6.93 3.33 1.57
C GLY A 271 -5.68 4.17 1.25
N GLU A 272 -5.01 4.69 2.28
CA GLU A 272 -3.73 5.40 2.25
C GLU A 272 -2.58 4.63 1.61
N VAL A 273 -2.52 3.29 1.73
CA VAL A 273 -1.48 2.50 1.05
C VAL A 273 -1.76 2.42 -0.43
N VAL A 274 -3.01 2.15 -0.82
CA VAL A 274 -3.46 2.26 -2.23
C VAL A 274 -3.15 3.67 -2.74
N ASP A 275 -3.29 4.69 -1.90
CA ASP A 275 -2.96 6.05 -2.28
C ASP A 275 -1.46 6.25 -2.56
N ALA A 276 -0.60 5.63 -1.75
CA ALA A 276 0.83 5.58 -2.04
C ALA A 276 1.13 4.77 -3.31
N LEU A 277 0.38 3.68 -3.57
CA LEU A 277 0.53 2.85 -4.77
C LEU A 277 0.25 3.67 -6.05
N ASP A 278 -0.85 4.42 -6.11
CA ASP A 278 -1.18 5.25 -7.28
C ASP A 278 -0.12 6.33 -7.51
N PHE A 279 0.32 6.97 -6.44
CA PHE A 279 1.33 8.00 -6.54
C PHE A 279 2.68 7.44 -7.02
N VAL A 280 3.13 6.33 -6.41
CA VAL A 280 4.41 5.70 -6.75
C VAL A 280 4.37 5.03 -8.12
N THR A 281 3.21 4.68 -8.63
CA THR A 281 3.11 4.15 -10.00
C THR A 281 3.15 5.27 -11.04
N GLN A 282 2.55 6.44 -10.78
CA GLN A 282 2.68 7.63 -11.62
C GLN A 282 4.13 8.17 -11.71
N LEU A 283 4.72 8.48 -10.55
CA LEU A 283 5.89 7.75 -10.09
C LEU A 283 6.89 7.11 -11.04
N ALA A 284 6.82 5.79 -10.95
CA ALA A 284 7.96 4.93 -11.13
C ALA A 284 8.31 4.79 -12.60
N LYS A 285 7.33 4.64 -13.51
CA LYS A 285 7.59 3.98 -14.83
C LYS A 285 8.53 2.76 -14.74
N HIS A 286 8.73 2.20 -13.55
CA HIS A 286 9.76 1.24 -13.18
C HIS A 286 9.03 0.09 -12.50
N HIS A 287 8.73 -0.92 -13.32
CA HIS A 287 7.76 -1.98 -13.02
C HIS A 287 8.41 -3.18 -12.28
N SER A 288 9.55 -2.98 -11.60
CA SER A 288 10.22 -4.03 -10.80
C SER A 288 9.34 -4.53 -9.65
N GLY A 289 8.48 -3.67 -9.11
CA GLY A 289 7.50 -4.01 -8.07
C GLY A 289 6.48 -5.07 -8.51
N ILE A 290 5.90 -4.92 -9.72
CA ILE A 290 4.97 -5.92 -10.30
C ILE A 290 5.66 -7.26 -10.42
N ARG A 291 6.90 -7.27 -10.89
CA ARG A 291 7.69 -8.50 -11.00
C ARG A 291 7.79 -9.19 -9.65
N ARG A 292 8.16 -8.48 -8.58
CA ARG A 292 8.21 -9.10 -7.24
C ARG A 292 6.85 -9.59 -6.78
N LEU A 293 5.77 -8.83 -6.97
CA LEU A 293 4.40 -9.27 -6.63
C LEU A 293 4.03 -10.56 -7.36
N VAL A 294 4.23 -10.61 -8.68
CA VAL A 294 3.94 -11.80 -9.51
C VAL A 294 4.81 -13.00 -9.13
N HIS A 295 6.09 -12.80 -8.78
CA HIS A 295 6.98 -13.89 -8.34
C HIS A 295 6.72 -14.33 -6.89
N GLN A 296 6.35 -13.42 -5.99
CA GLN A 296 6.06 -13.71 -4.58
C GLN A 296 4.73 -14.45 -4.41
N GLN A 297 3.76 -14.20 -5.29
CA GLN A 297 2.51 -14.98 -5.41
C GLN A 297 2.72 -16.46 -5.79
N GLN A 298 3.94 -16.86 -6.20
CA GLN A 298 4.31 -18.26 -6.41
C GLN A 298 4.66 -19.00 -5.12
N SER A 299 4.73 -18.30 -3.98
CA SER A 299 4.97 -18.92 -2.68
C SER A 299 3.85 -19.90 -2.33
N GLU A 300 4.22 -21.02 -1.68
CA GLU A 300 3.32 -22.11 -1.30
C GLU A 300 2.46 -21.74 -0.08
N LYS A 301 1.84 -20.56 -0.07
CA LYS A 301 0.82 -20.23 0.93
C LYS A 301 -0.41 -21.10 0.66
N ASP A 302 -0.79 -21.91 1.64
CA ASP A 302 -1.95 -22.81 1.57
C ASP A 302 -3.29 -22.07 1.77
N ASP A 303 -3.26 -20.81 2.21
CA ASP A 303 -4.45 -20.00 2.44
C ASP A 303 -4.94 -19.34 1.13
N ALA A 304 -6.12 -19.75 0.67
CA ALA A 304 -6.70 -19.26 -0.57
C ALA A 304 -7.16 -17.80 -0.47
N ASP A 305 -7.55 -17.33 0.71
CA ASP A 305 -8.07 -15.98 0.92
C ASP A 305 -6.92 -14.96 0.91
N VAL A 306 -5.80 -15.29 1.56
CA VAL A 306 -4.58 -14.48 1.52
C VAL A 306 -4.07 -14.33 0.09
N VAL A 307 -4.00 -15.44 -0.66
CA VAL A 307 -3.56 -15.40 -2.06
C VAL A 307 -4.52 -14.60 -2.95
N TRP A 308 -5.83 -14.66 -2.68
CA TRP A 308 -6.81 -13.86 -3.38
C TRP A 308 -6.59 -12.37 -3.13
N MET A 309 -6.46 -11.95 -1.88
CA MET A 309 -6.19 -10.57 -1.49
C MET A 309 -4.88 -10.04 -2.08
N GLU A 310 -3.82 -10.86 -2.14
CA GLU A 310 -2.55 -10.51 -2.80
C GLU A 310 -2.73 -10.27 -4.30
N TRP A 311 -3.53 -11.11 -4.96
CA TRP A 311 -3.82 -10.97 -6.39
C TRP A 311 -4.71 -9.76 -6.68
N GLU A 312 -5.75 -9.55 -5.87
CA GLU A 312 -6.66 -8.42 -5.96
C GLU A 312 -5.92 -7.09 -5.76
N SER A 313 -5.02 -7.00 -4.76
CA SER A 313 -4.16 -5.84 -4.54
C SER A 313 -3.25 -5.56 -5.75
N ALA A 314 -2.79 -6.63 -6.42
CA ALA A 314 -2.00 -6.52 -7.63
C ALA A 314 -2.80 -6.07 -8.87
N LEU A 315 -4.14 -6.12 -8.85
CA LEU A 315 -4.98 -5.61 -9.96
C LEU A 315 -4.83 -4.12 -10.17
N PHE A 316 -4.58 -3.37 -9.10
CA PHE A 316 -4.34 -1.94 -9.20
C PHE A 316 -3.13 -1.65 -10.10
N PHE A 317 -2.01 -2.33 -9.86
CA PHE A 317 -0.83 -2.22 -10.71
C PHE A 317 -1.06 -2.72 -12.13
N TRP A 318 -1.88 -3.76 -12.28
CA TRP A 318 -2.28 -4.26 -13.59
C TRP A 318 -3.00 -3.18 -14.40
N GLN A 319 -3.94 -2.44 -13.81
CA GLN A 319 -4.67 -1.36 -14.48
C GLN A 319 -3.75 -0.23 -14.94
N LEU A 320 -2.79 0.18 -14.11
CA LEU A 320 -1.84 1.23 -14.46
C LEU A 320 -0.90 0.82 -15.59
N MET A 321 -0.35 -0.39 -15.49
CA MET A 321 0.47 -0.98 -16.55
C MET A 321 -0.32 -1.09 -17.86
N PHE A 322 -1.62 -1.35 -17.78
CA PHE A 322 -2.49 -1.40 -18.95
C PHE A 322 -2.66 -0.02 -19.59
N MET A 323 -2.84 1.03 -18.79
CA MET A 323 -2.86 2.42 -19.28
C MET A 323 -1.54 2.79 -19.97
N ASP A 324 -0.39 2.37 -19.43
CA ASP A 324 0.91 2.60 -20.07
C ASP A 324 1.04 1.86 -21.42
N LEU A 325 0.50 0.65 -21.52
CA LEU A 325 0.47 -0.10 -22.78
C LEU A 325 -0.43 0.56 -23.82
N GLU A 326 -1.59 1.09 -23.42
CA GLU A 326 -2.49 1.85 -24.30
C GLU A 326 -1.83 3.15 -24.78
N ASP A 327 -1.22 3.92 -23.87
CA ASP A 327 -0.52 5.18 -24.22
C ASP A 327 0.69 4.92 -25.14
N ALA A 328 1.47 3.88 -24.86
CA ALA A 328 2.59 3.48 -25.69
C ALA A 328 2.16 3.03 -27.09
N GLN A 329 1.04 2.31 -27.19
CA GLN A 329 0.45 1.94 -28.47
C GLN A 329 -0.01 3.17 -29.26
N ASP A 330 -0.74 4.08 -28.63
CA ASP A 330 -1.25 5.31 -29.27
C ASP A 330 -0.11 6.19 -29.80
N LYS A 331 1.03 6.21 -29.09
CA LYS A 331 2.24 6.93 -29.50
C LYS A 331 3.15 6.16 -30.45
N MET A 332 2.85 4.88 -30.69
CA MET A 332 3.76 3.93 -31.36
C MET A 332 5.17 3.92 -30.75
N ASP A 333 5.26 4.09 -29.42
CA ASP A 333 6.52 4.18 -28.68
C ASP A 333 6.48 3.32 -27.42
N MET A 334 7.10 2.14 -27.53
CA MET A 334 7.20 1.17 -26.45
C MET A 334 8.46 1.37 -25.58
N SER A 335 9.24 2.44 -25.78
CA SER A 335 10.49 2.65 -25.03
C SER A 335 10.28 2.76 -23.52
N ASN A 336 9.07 3.16 -23.10
CA ASN A 336 8.69 3.33 -21.70
C ASN A 336 7.99 2.08 -21.12
N VAL A 337 7.65 1.09 -21.96
CA VAL A 337 6.98 -0.13 -21.51
C VAL A 337 8.05 -1.09 -20.99
N THR A 338 8.05 -1.33 -19.68
CA THR A 338 9.03 -2.23 -19.05
C THR A 338 8.42 -3.54 -18.55
N VAL A 339 7.11 -3.73 -18.69
CA VAL A 339 6.46 -5.02 -18.39
C VAL A 339 6.89 -6.08 -19.40
N ARG A 340 7.15 -7.30 -18.91
CA ARG A 340 7.39 -8.47 -19.73
C ARG A 340 6.10 -9.22 -20.00
N GLY A 341 5.96 -9.77 -21.20
CA GLY A 341 4.79 -10.57 -21.57
C GLY A 341 4.60 -11.78 -20.65
N ASP A 342 5.70 -12.32 -20.13
CA ASP A 342 5.71 -13.40 -19.16
C ASP A 342 4.95 -13.05 -17.88
N ASP A 343 5.20 -11.86 -17.34
CA ASP A 343 4.62 -11.45 -16.07
C ASP A 343 3.11 -11.22 -16.26
N ILE A 344 2.71 -10.71 -17.43
CA ILE A 344 1.30 -10.54 -17.83
C ILE A 344 0.56 -11.88 -17.82
N ILE A 345 1.05 -12.87 -18.56
CA ILE A 345 0.36 -14.17 -18.67
C ILE A 345 0.34 -14.88 -17.33
N THR A 346 1.41 -14.77 -16.54
CA THR A 346 1.46 -15.36 -15.19
C THR A 346 0.38 -14.76 -14.28
N PHE A 347 0.23 -13.44 -14.31
CA PHE A 347 -0.79 -12.74 -13.53
C PHE A 347 -2.22 -13.16 -13.91
N LEU A 348 -2.53 -13.20 -15.21
CA LEU A 348 -3.84 -13.61 -15.72
C LEU A 348 -4.14 -15.09 -15.44
N ALA A 349 -3.14 -15.95 -15.59
CA ALA A 349 -3.24 -17.38 -15.27
C ALA A 349 -3.59 -17.58 -13.79
N ARG A 350 -2.93 -16.84 -12.89
CA ARG A 350 -3.17 -16.92 -11.45
C ARG A 350 -4.56 -16.45 -11.06
N GLY A 351 -5.01 -15.32 -11.58
CA GLY A 351 -6.38 -14.84 -11.38
C GLY A 351 -7.42 -15.86 -11.81
N THR A 352 -7.19 -16.49 -12.98
CA THR A 352 -8.06 -17.54 -13.50
C THR A 352 -8.09 -18.76 -12.58
N GLU A 353 -6.94 -19.17 -12.07
CA GLU A 353 -6.84 -20.25 -11.09
C GLU A 353 -7.62 -19.91 -9.81
N LEU A 354 -7.51 -18.69 -9.30
CA LEU A 354 -8.19 -18.28 -8.07
C LEU A 354 -9.71 -18.28 -8.24
N ILE A 355 -10.22 -17.72 -9.34
CA ILE A 355 -11.65 -17.78 -9.67
C ILE A 355 -12.10 -19.25 -9.78
N SER A 356 -11.27 -20.13 -10.35
CA SER A 356 -11.59 -21.55 -10.46
C SER A 356 -11.77 -22.28 -9.12
N ARG A 357 -11.18 -21.73 -8.06
CA ARG A 357 -11.25 -22.27 -6.70
C ARG A 357 -12.49 -21.79 -5.94
N GLY A 358 -13.28 -20.87 -6.50
CA GLY A 358 -14.52 -20.35 -5.91
C GLY A 358 -14.42 -18.94 -5.33
N ASN A 359 -13.32 -18.21 -5.60
CA ASN A 359 -13.18 -16.79 -5.25
C ASN A 359 -14.20 -15.91 -6.01
N PRO A 360 -14.46 -14.67 -5.56
CA PRO A 360 -15.46 -13.77 -6.13
C PRO A 360 -15.40 -13.73 -7.67
N PRO A 361 -16.48 -14.10 -8.36
CA PRO A 361 -16.45 -14.24 -9.81
C PRO A 361 -16.42 -12.87 -10.51
N ASP A 362 -16.85 -11.78 -9.89
CA ASP A 362 -16.99 -10.45 -10.49
C ASP A 362 -15.73 -9.92 -11.19
N LEU A 363 -14.54 -10.41 -10.84
CA LEU A 363 -13.28 -10.04 -11.48
C LEU A 363 -12.95 -10.85 -12.76
N TYR A 364 -13.79 -11.81 -13.17
CA TYR A 364 -13.56 -12.57 -14.42
C TYR A 364 -13.59 -11.67 -15.66
N ASP A 365 -14.45 -10.63 -15.66
CA ASP A 365 -14.59 -9.73 -16.81
C ASP A 365 -13.26 -9.00 -17.09
N LEU A 366 -12.54 -8.59 -16.04
CA LEU A 366 -11.20 -7.99 -16.14
C LEU A 366 -10.18 -8.93 -16.80
N ILE A 367 -10.14 -10.21 -16.40
CA ILE A 367 -9.24 -11.21 -17.00
C ILE A 367 -9.60 -11.43 -18.47
N THR A 368 -10.90 -11.58 -18.79
CA THR A 368 -11.33 -11.79 -20.17
C THR A 368 -11.03 -10.59 -21.06
N GLY A 369 -11.28 -9.36 -20.60
CA GLY A 369 -10.95 -8.13 -21.32
C GLY A 369 -9.44 -7.97 -21.51
N SER A 370 -8.65 -8.32 -20.50
CA SER A 370 -7.18 -8.31 -20.56
C SER A 370 -6.65 -9.27 -21.62
N LEU A 371 -7.13 -10.52 -21.66
CA LEU A 371 -6.74 -11.49 -22.70
C LEU A 371 -7.14 -11.02 -24.10
N GLN A 372 -8.33 -10.42 -24.25
CA GLN A 372 -8.78 -9.88 -25.52
C GLN A 372 -7.88 -8.75 -26.00
N LEU A 373 -7.52 -7.80 -25.12
CA LEU A 373 -6.66 -6.68 -25.49
C LEU A 373 -5.24 -7.15 -25.80
N MET A 374 -4.64 -8.02 -24.98
CA MET A 374 -3.34 -8.63 -25.30
C MET A 374 -3.40 -9.38 -26.64
N GLY A 375 -4.57 -9.93 -26.97
CA GLY A 375 -4.82 -10.53 -28.27
C GLY A 375 -4.82 -9.53 -29.43
N VAL A 376 -5.35 -8.33 -29.23
CA VAL A 376 -5.22 -7.23 -30.19
C VAL A 376 -3.75 -6.85 -30.35
N TYR A 377 -3.02 -6.72 -29.25
CA TYR A 377 -1.61 -6.33 -29.25
C TYR A 377 -0.71 -7.33 -29.97
N ALA A 378 -0.88 -8.63 -29.69
CA ALA A 378 -0.11 -9.67 -30.34
C ALA A 378 -0.44 -9.85 -31.84
N ARG A 379 -1.56 -9.31 -32.34
CA ARG A 379 -1.92 -9.36 -33.77
C ARG A 379 -1.59 -8.07 -34.53
N ALA A 380 -1.44 -6.96 -33.84
CA ALA A 380 -1.24 -5.64 -34.44
C ALA A 380 0.24 -5.39 -34.81
N GLU A 381 0.52 -4.18 -35.29
CA GLU A 381 1.86 -3.63 -35.55
C GLU A 381 2.76 -3.62 -34.29
N LEU A 382 2.21 -3.96 -33.12
CA LEU A 382 2.96 -4.16 -31.87
C LEU A 382 4.02 -5.27 -31.97
N CYS A 383 3.85 -6.26 -32.86
CA CYS A 383 4.92 -7.20 -33.18
C CYS A 383 6.17 -6.50 -33.73
N ASP A 384 5.99 -5.41 -34.47
CA ASP A 384 7.08 -4.63 -35.05
C ASP A 384 7.67 -3.63 -34.04
N ILE A 385 6.83 -3.08 -33.14
CA ILE A 385 7.22 -2.03 -32.19
C ILE A 385 7.78 -2.62 -30.88
N ALA A 386 7.27 -3.76 -30.41
CA ALA A 386 7.72 -4.44 -29.19
C ALA A 386 7.80 -5.96 -29.36
N PRO A 387 8.71 -6.46 -30.22
CA PRO A 387 8.85 -7.89 -30.47
C PRO A 387 9.18 -8.68 -29.19
N THR A 388 9.95 -8.12 -28.26
CA THR A 388 10.30 -8.77 -27.00
C THR A 388 9.09 -9.01 -26.08
N LEU A 389 8.16 -8.05 -26.04
CA LEU A 389 6.92 -8.20 -25.27
C LEU A 389 6.07 -9.35 -25.83
N VAL A 390 5.91 -9.40 -27.16
CA VAL A 390 5.13 -10.44 -27.84
C VAL A 390 5.79 -11.81 -27.71
N ASP A 391 7.11 -11.90 -27.86
CA ASP A 391 7.86 -13.14 -27.68
C ASP A 391 7.70 -13.70 -26.26
N ASP A 392 7.74 -12.83 -25.25
CA ASP A 392 7.50 -13.21 -23.86
C ASP A 392 6.03 -13.64 -23.63
N LEU A 393 5.05 -12.92 -24.18
CA LEU A 393 3.63 -13.32 -24.13
C LEU A 393 3.46 -14.73 -24.70
N LEU A 394 4.02 -14.99 -25.89
CA LEU A 394 3.95 -16.30 -26.54
C LEU A 394 4.63 -17.38 -25.69
N ARG A 395 5.86 -17.12 -25.26
CA ARG A 395 6.68 -18.07 -24.48
C ARG A 395 5.96 -18.49 -23.19
N ARG A 396 5.35 -17.56 -22.47
CA ARG A 396 4.60 -17.88 -21.24
C ARG A 396 3.23 -18.48 -21.52
N THR A 397 2.53 -18.05 -22.56
CA THR A 397 1.24 -18.63 -22.95
C THR A 397 1.38 -20.12 -23.25
N VAL A 398 2.43 -20.48 -23.99
CA VAL A 398 2.83 -21.86 -24.24
C VAL A 398 2.91 -22.63 -22.91
N THR A 399 3.56 -22.10 -21.87
CA THR A 399 3.68 -22.81 -20.59
C THR A 399 2.38 -22.89 -19.78
N GLU A 400 1.54 -21.84 -19.79
CA GLU A 400 0.39 -21.69 -18.88
C GLU A 400 -0.96 -22.10 -19.47
N TRP A 401 -1.10 -22.10 -20.81
CA TRP A 401 -2.40 -22.22 -21.46
C TRP A 401 -3.15 -23.51 -21.12
N ILE A 402 -2.51 -24.67 -21.32
CA ILE A 402 -3.11 -25.97 -20.99
C ILE A 402 -3.34 -26.15 -19.48
N PRO A 403 -2.37 -25.83 -18.59
CA PRO A 403 -2.62 -25.82 -17.15
C PRO A 403 -3.87 -25.05 -16.75
N VAL A 404 -4.02 -23.81 -17.23
CA VAL A 404 -5.15 -22.93 -16.90
C VAL A 404 -6.48 -23.52 -17.39
N LEU A 405 -6.54 -24.02 -18.63
CA LEU A 405 -7.73 -24.69 -19.16
C LEU A 405 -8.13 -25.91 -18.32
N ASN A 406 -7.15 -26.74 -17.94
CA ASN A 406 -7.42 -27.90 -17.09
C ASN A 406 -7.95 -27.49 -15.70
N ILE A 407 -7.42 -26.40 -15.13
CA ILE A 407 -7.86 -25.85 -13.84
C ILE A 407 -9.30 -25.33 -13.92
N LEU A 408 -9.65 -24.60 -15.00
CA LEU A 408 -11.02 -24.15 -15.27
C LEU A 408 -11.99 -25.33 -15.39
N ASP A 409 -11.64 -26.33 -16.21
CA ASP A 409 -12.46 -27.54 -16.41
C ASP A 409 -12.69 -28.26 -15.06
N MET A 410 -11.66 -28.34 -14.20
CA MET A 410 -11.77 -28.92 -12.86
C MET A 410 -12.64 -28.09 -11.91
N GLY A 411 -12.50 -26.76 -11.91
CA GLY A 411 -13.30 -25.85 -11.07
C GLY A 411 -14.79 -25.93 -11.42
N PHE A 412 -15.11 -25.96 -12.72
CA PHE A 412 -16.46 -26.15 -13.22
C PHE A 412 -17.03 -27.53 -12.85
N TYR A 413 -16.27 -28.60 -13.06
CA TYR A 413 -16.69 -29.95 -12.65
C TYR A 413 -17.01 -30.04 -11.14
N ARG A 414 -16.25 -29.32 -10.31
CA ARG A 414 -16.47 -29.23 -8.86
C ARG A 414 -17.59 -28.27 -8.45
N ARG A 415 -18.27 -27.62 -9.43
CA ARG A 415 -19.32 -26.60 -9.23
C ARG A 415 -18.86 -25.43 -8.36
N ARG A 416 -17.60 -25.02 -8.50
CA ARG A 416 -17.03 -23.87 -7.80
C ARG A 416 -17.18 -22.56 -8.57
N ILE A 417 -17.42 -22.66 -9.88
CA ILE A 417 -17.55 -21.52 -10.79
C ILE A 417 -18.95 -21.58 -11.40
N PRO A 418 -19.67 -20.46 -11.51
CA PRO A 418 -20.87 -20.36 -12.33
C PRO A 418 -20.61 -20.77 -13.79
N GLU A 419 -21.61 -21.35 -14.46
CA GLU A 419 -21.45 -21.88 -15.84
C GLU A 419 -21.12 -20.79 -16.87
N ASP A 420 -21.72 -19.62 -16.72
CA ASP A 420 -21.50 -18.45 -17.58
C ASP A 420 -20.07 -17.90 -17.42
N VAL A 421 -19.59 -17.78 -16.18
CA VAL A 421 -18.22 -17.36 -15.86
C VAL A 421 -17.19 -18.34 -16.43
N TYR A 422 -17.41 -19.65 -16.24
CA TYR A 422 -16.56 -20.70 -16.79
C TYR A 422 -16.49 -20.61 -18.32
N LYS A 423 -17.64 -20.51 -19.01
CA LYS A 423 -17.68 -20.41 -20.48
C LYS A 423 -16.89 -19.20 -20.97
N LYS A 424 -17.13 -18.02 -20.40
CA LYS A 424 -16.44 -16.79 -20.79
C LYS A 424 -14.93 -16.87 -20.59
N LEU A 425 -14.45 -17.32 -19.43
CA LEU A 425 -13.01 -17.46 -19.17
C LEU A 425 -12.36 -18.50 -20.08
N ARG A 426 -13.00 -19.66 -20.24
CA ARG A 426 -12.50 -20.73 -21.09
C ARG A 426 -12.43 -20.28 -22.55
N ASP A 427 -13.48 -19.64 -23.06
CA ASP A 427 -13.53 -19.12 -24.43
C ASP A 427 -12.48 -18.05 -24.64
N ALA A 428 -12.28 -17.12 -23.69
CA ALA A 428 -11.24 -16.10 -23.76
C ALA A 428 -9.83 -16.72 -23.85
N TRP A 429 -9.51 -17.68 -22.98
CA TRP A 429 -8.22 -18.41 -23.03
C TRP A 429 -8.07 -19.23 -24.31
N MET A 430 -9.12 -19.89 -24.77
CA MET A 430 -9.10 -20.66 -26.02
C MET A 430 -8.85 -19.76 -27.23
N THR A 431 -9.58 -18.65 -27.35
CA THR A 431 -9.37 -17.64 -28.38
C THR A 431 -7.94 -17.10 -28.31
N PHE A 432 -7.48 -16.72 -27.11
CA PHE A 432 -6.13 -16.20 -26.93
C PHE A 432 -5.04 -17.19 -27.37
N GLY A 433 -5.06 -18.43 -26.90
CA GLY A 433 -4.06 -19.42 -27.30
C GLY A 433 -4.17 -19.83 -28.77
N SER A 434 -5.35 -20.21 -29.24
CA SER A 434 -5.52 -20.81 -30.57
C SER A 434 -5.57 -19.79 -31.71
N GLN A 435 -6.30 -18.68 -31.54
CA GLN A 435 -6.54 -17.72 -32.62
C GLN A 435 -5.50 -16.60 -32.64
N VAL A 436 -4.91 -16.27 -31.48
CA VAL A 436 -3.92 -15.18 -31.38
C VAL A 436 -2.52 -15.72 -31.42
N MET A 437 -2.20 -16.65 -30.51
CA MET A 437 -0.86 -17.22 -30.38
C MET A 437 -0.61 -18.41 -31.32
N ASN A 438 -1.60 -18.76 -32.16
CA ASN A 438 -1.54 -19.86 -33.13
C ASN A 438 -1.11 -21.20 -32.49
N LEU A 439 -1.60 -21.46 -31.29
CA LEU A 439 -1.31 -22.68 -30.55
C LEU A 439 -2.34 -23.77 -30.90
N ASP A 440 -1.85 -24.95 -31.24
CA ASP A 440 -2.67 -26.12 -31.53
C ASP A 440 -3.00 -26.88 -30.24
N GLU A 441 -4.29 -26.95 -29.86
CA GLU A 441 -4.71 -27.50 -28.57
C GLU A 441 -4.20 -28.94 -28.35
N ASP A 442 -4.30 -29.81 -29.36
CA ASP A 442 -3.89 -31.22 -29.25
C ASP A 442 -2.38 -31.36 -29.05
N ARG A 443 -1.59 -30.61 -29.84
CA ARG A 443 -0.14 -30.55 -29.71
C ARG A 443 0.28 -30.03 -28.34
N GLU A 444 -0.35 -28.96 -27.86
CA GLU A 444 0.01 -28.34 -26.59
C GLU A 444 -0.41 -29.21 -25.40
N ARG A 445 -1.58 -29.89 -25.47
CA ARG A 445 -1.99 -30.91 -24.50
C ARG A 445 -0.98 -32.05 -24.43
N LYS A 446 -0.52 -32.54 -25.58
CA LYS A 446 0.52 -33.56 -25.65
C LYS A 446 1.83 -33.08 -25.05
N ARG A 447 2.31 -31.87 -25.39
CA ARG A 447 3.52 -31.30 -24.79
C ARG A 447 3.38 -31.20 -23.27
N HIS A 448 2.25 -30.69 -22.79
CA HIS A 448 2.01 -30.56 -21.36
C HIS A 448 1.99 -31.92 -20.65
N GLN A 449 1.35 -32.93 -21.24
CA GLN A 449 1.38 -34.31 -20.74
C GLN A 449 2.80 -34.89 -20.71
N ASP A 450 3.58 -34.72 -21.79
CA ASP A 450 4.97 -35.18 -21.86
C ASP A 450 5.87 -34.46 -20.84
N ALA A 451 5.63 -33.17 -20.60
CA ALA A 451 6.33 -32.40 -19.56
C ALA A 451 5.95 -32.89 -18.15
N MET A 452 4.67 -33.15 -17.90
CA MET A 452 4.17 -33.69 -16.62
C MET A 452 4.70 -35.08 -16.31
N GLN A 453 5.08 -35.87 -17.31
CA GLN A 453 5.70 -37.19 -17.09
C GLN A 453 7.11 -37.12 -16.46
N LYS A 454 7.74 -35.94 -16.43
CA LYS A 454 9.05 -35.72 -15.80
C LYS A 454 8.98 -35.45 -14.29
N PHE A 455 7.77 -35.26 -13.75
CA PHE A 455 7.56 -34.89 -12.36
C PHE A 455 6.75 -35.95 -11.61
N CYS A 456 6.88 -35.99 -10.29
CA CYS A 456 6.04 -36.84 -9.47
C CYS A 456 4.61 -36.29 -9.45
N SER A 457 3.60 -37.10 -9.74
CA SER A 457 2.18 -36.68 -9.76
C SER A 457 1.58 -36.44 -8.37
N TYR A 458 2.27 -36.75 -7.27
CA TYR A 458 1.75 -36.51 -5.92
C TYR A 458 2.00 -35.06 -5.51
N PRO A 459 0.96 -34.22 -5.29
CA PRO A 459 1.15 -32.79 -5.05
C PRO A 459 2.01 -32.43 -3.84
N ALA A 460 2.02 -33.26 -2.79
CA ALA A 460 2.83 -33.03 -1.60
C ALA A 460 4.29 -33.53 -1.72
N CYS A 461 4.70 -34.03 -2.89
CA CYS A 461 6.07 -34.45 -3.13
C CYS A 461 6.94 -33.27 -3.55
N GLN A 462 8.17 -33.16 -3.02
CA GLN A 462 9.15 -32.17 -3.46
C GLN A 462 9.47 -32.25 -4.97
N PHE A 463 9.25 -33.41 -5.60
CA PHE A 463 9.45 -33.63 -7.05
C PHE A 463 8.20 -33.37 -7.89
N TYR A 464 7.15 -32.79 -7.31
CA TYR A 464 5.95 -32.38 -8.05
C TYR A 464 6.24 -31.24 -9.03
N ARG A 465 7.20 -30.37 -8.68
CA ARG A 465 7.65 -29.22 -9.51
C ARG A 465 9.14 -29.26 -9.85
N LYS A 466 9.89 -30.21 -9.30
CA LYS A 466 11.33 -30.36 -9.49
C LYS A 466 11.64 -31.70 -10.13
N GLU A 467 12.45 -31.69 -11.19
CA GLU A 467 12.85 -32.92 -11.86
C GLU A 467 13.62 -33.81 -10.86
N PRO A 468 13.17 -35.06 -10.65
CA PRO A 468 13.80 -35.97 -9.70
C PRO A 468 15.10 -36.54 -10.27
N ASN A 469 16.08 -36.77 -9.39
CA ASN A 469 17.28 -37.55 -9.72
C ASN A 469 17.04 -39.08 -9.64
N VAL A 470 15.78 -39.51 -9.67
CA VAL A 470 15.36 -40.91 -9.57
C VAL A 470 14.37 -41.24 -10.68
N ASP A 471 14.41 -42.47 -11.16
CA ASP A 471 13.46 -42.94 -12.15
C ASP A 471 12.03 -42.97 -11.59
N LEU A 472 11.12 -42.30 -12.30
CA LEU A 472 9.72 -42.24 -11.92
C LEU A 472 8.98 -43.50 -12.37
N SER A 473 8.30 -44.16 -11.43
CA SER A 473 7.45 -45.32 -11.70
C SER A 473 6.08 -44.87 -12.23
N SER A 474 5.64 -45.41 -13.37
CA SER A 474 4.29 -45.20 -13.88
C SER A 474 3.25 -45.91 -13.02
N CYS A 475 2.07 -45.29 -12.89
CA CYS A 475 0.89 -45.96 -12.36
C CYS A 475 0.52 -47.15 -13.25
N SER A 476 0.50 -48.36 -12.69
CA SER A 476 0.17 -49.58 -13.44
C SER A 476 -1.27 -49.63 -13.97
N GLY A 477 -2.16 -48.76 -13.49
CA GLY A 477 -3.53 -48.66 -13.99
C GLY A 477 -3.62 -47.83 -15.26
N CYS A 478 -3.29 -46.53 -15.15
CA CYS A 478 -3.49 -45.57 -16.24
C CYS A 478 -2.25 -45.30 -17.08
N GLY A 479 -1.05 -45.67 -16.63
CA GLY A 479 0.22 -45.34 -17.28
C GLY A 479 0.62 -43.86 -17.23
N GLY A 480 -0.34 -42.94 -17.08
CA GLY A 480 -0.13 -41.49 -17.17
C GLY A 480 0.47 -40.84 -15.92
N ALA A 481 0.06 -41.26 -14.72
CA ALA A 481 0.64 -40.73 -13.49
C ALA A 481 2.01 -41.36 -13.19
N ARG A 482 2.95 -40.57 -12.68
CA ARG A 482 4.36 -40.94 -12.43
C ARG A 482 4.71 -40.65 -10.97
N TYR A 483 5.42 -41.55 -10.29
CA TYR A 483 5.74 -41.38 -8.87
C TYR A 483 7.20 -41.70 -8.58
N CYS A 484 7.85 -40.88 -7.73
CA CYS A 484 9.24 -41.11 -7.33
C CYS A 484 9.40 -42.28 -6.33
N GLY A 485 8.28 -42.84 -5.86
CA GLY A 485 8.25 -43.99 -4.96
C GLY A 485 6.84 -44.42 -4.59
N LYS A 486 6.74 -45.61 -3.97
CA LYS A 486 5.46 -46.20 -3.53
C LYS A 486 4.73 -45.34 -2.49
N GLU A 487 5.46 -44.57 -1.70
CA GLU A 487 4.89 -43.66 -0.70
C GLU A 487 4.08 -42.55 -1.37
N CYS A 488 4.65 -41.86 -2.36
CA CYS A 488 3.96 -40.84 -3.14
C CYS A 488 2.74 -41.42 -3.88
N GLN A 489 2.88 -42.61 -4.48
CA GLN A 489 1.76 -43.29 -5.11
C GLN A 489 0.61 -43.59 -4.13
N ARG A 490 0.92 -44.08 -2.92
CA ARG A 490 -0.09 -44.36 -1.88
C ARG A 490 -0.72 -43.08 -1.35
N GLY A 491 0.07 -42.01 -1.19
CA GLY A 491 -0.41 -40.68 -0.77
C GLY A 491 -1.42 -40.10 -1.75
N ASP A 492 -1.10 -40.15 -3.05
CA ASP A 492 -1.96 -39.64 -4.12
C ASP A 492 -3.19 -40.52 -4.41
N TRP A 493 -3.12 -41.82 -4.08
CA TRP A 493 -4.16 -42.79 -4.45
C TRP A 493 -5.59 -42.39 -4.07
N LYS A 494 -5.78 -41.68 -2.94
CA LYS A 494 -7.10 -41.22 -2.49
C LYS A 494 -7.77 -40.31 -3.53
N VAL A 495 -6.99 -39.48 -4.22
CA VAL A 495 -7.43 -38.56 -5.26
C VAL A 495 -7.36 -39.24 -6.62
N HIS A 496 -6.20 -39.82 -6.96
CA HIS A 496 -5.93 -40.42 -8.27
C HIS A 496 -6.88 -41.56 -8.64
N LYS A 497 -7.33 -42.39 -7.68
CA LYS A 497 -8.23 -43.53 -7.99
C LYS A 497 -9.52 -43.12 -8.71
N LYS A 498 -9.97 -41.87 -8.55
CA LYS A 498 -11.18 -41.34 -9.20
C LYS A 498 -10.97 -41.11 -10.70
N THR A 499 -9.74 -40.83 -11.11
CA THR A 499 -9.35 -40.53 -12.50
C THR A 499 -8.51 -41.63 -13.13
N CYS A 500 -8.01 -42.59 -12.34
CA CYS A 500 -7.25 -43.75 -12.80
C CYS A 500 -8.14 -44.68 -13.65
N ARG A 501 -8.15 -44.48 -14.97
CA ARG A 501 -8.76 -45.41 -15.92
C ARG A 501 -7.73 -46.49 -16.27
N LYS A 502 -8.14 -47.76 -16.24
CA LYS A 502 -7.28 -48.84 -16.76
C LYS A 502 -7.09 -48.63 -18.25
N VAL A 503 -5.85 -48.68 -18.71
CA VAL A 503 -5.57 -48.89 -20.13
C VAL A 503 -6.13 -50.27 -20.45
N VAL A 504 -7.23 -50.31 -21.19
CA VAL A 504 -7.73 -51.58 -21.74
C VAL A 504 -6.78 -51.88 -22.88
N GLU A 505 -5.90 -52.86 -22.66
CA GLU A 505 -5.02 -53.40 -23.71
C GLU A 505 -5.83 -54.00 -24.86
#